data_AF-A0A6G1S5M8-F1
#
_entry.id   AF-A0A6G1S5M8-F1
#
_cell.length_a   1.000
_cell.length_b   1.000
_cell.length_c   1.000
_cell.angle_alpha   90.00
_cell.angle_beta   90.00
_cell.angle_gamma   90.00
#
_symmetry.space_group_name_H-M   'P 1'
#
loop_
_entity.id
_entity.type
_entity.pdbx_description
1 polymer ?
#
loop_
_entity_poly.entity_id
_entity_poly.type
_entity_poly.pdbx_seq_one_letter_code
_entity_poly.pdbx_strand_id
1 'polypeptide(L)'
;DTMLQMICIHLPSPVTAQKYRMEMLYEGPHDDEAAVAIKTCDPNGPLMMYVSKMVPTSDKGRFYAFGRVFSGKVATGMKARIQGPNYVPGKKEDLYEKTIQRTILMMGRYIEPIEDIPSGNIAGLVGVDQYLVKGGTITTYKDAHNMRVMKFSVSPVVRVAVEAKNPADLPKLVEGLKRLAKSDPMVQCIFEESGEA
;
A
#
# COMPACT_ATOMS: atom_id res chain seq x y z
N ASP A 1 -26.73 -6.89 15.56
CA ASP A 1 -26.70 -5.66 16.38
C ASP A 1 -25.62 -5.66 17.45
N THR A 2 -25.52 -6.68 18.30
CA THR A 2 -24.52 -6.75 19.39
C THR A 2 -23.06 -6.56 18.92
N MET A 3 -22.65 -7.18 17.81
CA MET A 3 -21.30 -7.00 17.25
C MET A 3 -21.03 -5.56 16.76
N LEU A 4 -22.00 -4.96 16.07
CA LEU A 4 -21.85 -3.59 15.55
C LEU A 4 -21.77 -2.59 16.71
N GLN A 5 -22.59 -2.77 17.75
CA GLN A 5 -22.51 -1.96 18.97
C GLN A 5 -21.15 -2.10 19.65
N MET A 6 -20.64 -3.32 19.82
CA MET A 6 -19.31 -3.53 20.39
C MET A 6 -18.23 -2.79 19.59
N ILE A 7 -18.26 -2.87 18.26
CA ILE A 7 -17.33 -2.17 17.38
C ILE A 7 -17.45 -0.65 17.57
N CYS A 8 -18.65 -0.10 17.48
CA CYS A 8 -18.85 1.35 17.62
C CYS A 8 -18.50 1.90 19.00
N ILE A 9 -18.70 1.12 20.06
CA ILE A 9 -18.45 1.55 21.45
C ILE A 9 -16.97 1.43 21.81
N HIS A 10 -16.30 0.35 21.38
CA HIS A 10 -14.95 0.02 21.85
C HIS A 10 -13.84 0.29 20.85
N LEU A 11 -14.12 0.28 19.54
CA LEU A 11 -13.08 0.58 18.54
C LEU A 11 -13.04 2.10 18.27
N PRO A 12 -11.88 2.75 18.43
CA PRO A 12 -11.76 4.16 18.18
C PRO A 12 -11.92 4.46 16.68
N SER A 13 -12.57 5.58 16.37
CA SER A 13 -12.59 6.12 15.01
C SER A 13 -11.17 6.52 14.58
N PRO A 14 -10.90 6.64 13.26
CA PRO A 14 -9.60 7.12 12.75
C PRO A 14 -9.19 8.48 13.34
N VAL A 15 -10.14 9.39 13.55
CA VAL A 15 -9.92 10.70 14.16
C VAL A 15 -9.38 10.58 15.59
N THR A 16 -9.85 9.61 16.37
CA THR A 16 -9.33 9.34 17.71
C THR A 16 -8.03 8.55 17.66
N ALA A 17 -7.98 7.50 16.83
CA ALA A 17 -6.87 6.56 16.74
C ALA A 17 -5.58 7.19 16.23
N GLN A 18 -5.68 8.06 15.22
CA GLN A 18 -4.50 8.66 14.60
C GLN A 18 -3.76 9.61 15.54
N LYS A 19 -4.44 10.25 16.50
CA LYS A 19 -3.83 11.17 17.46
C LYS A 19 -2.67 10.55 18.25
N TYR A 20 -2.83 9.30 18.69
CA TYR A 20 -1.82 8.58 19.46
C TYR A 20 -1.03 7.56 18.63
N ARG A 21 -1.45 7.28 17.37
CA ARG A 21 -0.75 6.35 16.47
C ARG A 21 0.20 7.03 15.49
N MET A 22 0.04 8.32 15.21
CA MET A 22 0.87 9.04 14.24
C MET A 22 2.37 8.81 14.47
N GLU A 23 2.83 8.94 15.72
CA GLU A 23 4.24 8.78 16.11
C GLU A 23 4.80 7.37 15.82
N MET A 24 3.93 6.36 15.80
CA MET A 24 4.28 4.99 15.44
C MET A 24 4.15 4.69 13.95
N LEU A 25 3.39 5.52 13.22
CA LEU A 25 3.03 5.27 11.82
C LEU A 25 3.86 6.09 10.84
N TYR A 26 4.39 7.24 11.24
CA TYR A 26 5.17 8.13 10.40
C TYR A 26 6.65 8.10 10.80
N GLU A 27 7.54 8.17 9.81
CA GLU A 27 9.00 8.15 10.04
C GLU A 27 9.63 9.55 10.11
N GLY A 28 8.89 10.57 9.71
CA GLY A 28 9.37 11.96 9.70
C GLY A 28 9.23 12.68 11.04
N PRO A 29 9.61 13.96 11.08
CA PRO A 29 9.43 14.81 12.25
C PRO A 29 7.96 14.87 12.68
N HIS A 30 7.71 14.79 13.98
CA HIS A 30 6.34 14.73 14.54
C HIS A 30 5.59 16.06 14.51
N ASP A 31 6.27 17.13 14.11
CA ASP A 31 5.82 18.51 14.01
C ASP A 31 5.72 19.00 12.56
N ASP A 32 6.06 18.18 11.56
CA ASP A 32 5.91 18.54 10.16
C ASP A 32 4.43 18.55 9.71
N GLU A 33 4.17 19.15 8.54
CA GLU A 33 2.82 19.31 8.00
C GLU A 33 2.11 17.96 7.82
N ALA A 34 2.83 16.92 7.37
CA ALA A 34 2.27 15.59 7.17
C ALA A 34 1.93 14.92 8.50
N ALA A 35 2.80 15.00 9.51
CA ALA A 35 2.59 14.46 10.84
C ALA A 35 1.39 15.10 11.53
N VAL A 36 1.30 16.43 11.51
CA VAL A 36 0.15 17.16 12.08
C VAL A 36 -1.14 16.76 11.37
N ALA A 37 -1.13 16.72 10.04
CA ALA A 37 -2.32 16.40 9.25
C ALA A 37 -2.75 14.92 9.38
N ILE A 38 -1.80 13.99 9.58
CA ILE A 38 -2.10 12.60 9.98
C ILE A 38 -2.71 12.61 11.39
N LYS A 39 -2.11 13.33 12.36
CA LYS A 39 -2.57 13.35 13.75
C LYS A 39 -4.01 13.84 13.88
N THR A 40 -4.41 14.82 13.07
CA THR A 40 -5.76 15.40 13.03
C THR A 40 -6.71 14.67 12.08
N CYS A 41 -6.22 13.73 11.26
CA CYS A 41 -6.99 13.08 10.22
C CYS A 41 -7.61 14.11 9.24
N ASP A 42 -6.86 15.17 8.92
CA ASP A 42 -7.37 16.30 8.14
C ASP A 42 -7.57 15.92 6.66
N PRO A 43 -8.81 16.00 6.12
CA PRO A 43 -9.07 15.70 4.70
C PRO A 43 -8.58 16.80 3.74
N ASN A 44 -8.25 17.99 4.24
CA ASN A 44 -7.75 19.11 3.45
C ASN A 44 -6.22 19.28 3.54
N GLY A 45 -5.56 18.50 4.39
CA GLY A 45 -4.11 18.47 4.51
C GLY A 45 -3.42 17.78 3.32
N PRO A 46 -2.08 17.65 3.37
CA PRO A 46 -1.34 16.88 2.38
C PRO A 46 -1.82 15.43 2.33
N LEU A 47 -1.91 14.87 1.14
CA LEU A 47 -2.23 13.45 0.98
C LEU A 47 -1.15 12.63 1.68
N MET A 48 -1.56 11.76 2.60
CA MET A 48 -0.72 10.72 3.18
C MET A 48 -1.52 9.44 3.18
N MET A 49 -1.23 8.54 2.24
CA MET A 49 -1.87 7.23 2.13
C MET A 49 -0.81 6.14 2.23
N TYR A 50 -1.09 5.09 3.01
CA TYR A 50 -0.24 3.90 3.06
C TYR A 50 -0.90 2.76 2.31
N VAL A 51 -0.18 2.21 1.33
CA VAL A 51 -0.55 0.97 0.63
C VAL A 51 -0.01 -0.21 1.43
N SER A 52 -0.91 -1.06 1.91
CA SER A 52 -0.58 -2.18 2.77
C SER A 52 -0.43 -3.50 2.02
N LYS A 53 -1.13 -3.66 0.89
CA LYS A 53 -1.06 -4.85 0.05
C LYS A 53 -1.52 -4.57 -1.37
N MET A 54 -1.08 -5.42 -2.29
CA MET A 54 -1.60 -5.51 -3.64
C MET A 54 -2.70 -6.56 -3.70
N VAL A 55 -3.86 -6.20 -4.24
CA VAL A 55 -4.99 -7.11 -4.42
C VAL A 55 -5.08 -7.49 -5.90
N PRO A 56 -5.05 -8.79 -6.25
CA PRO A 56 -5.11 -9.22 -7.64
C PRO A 56 -6.46 -8.86 -8.25
N THR A 57 -6.45 -8.41 -9.49
CA THR A 57 -7.67 -8.11 -10.25
C THR A 57 -8.10 -9.30 -11.11
N SER A 58 -9.33 -9.27 -11.63
CA SER A 58 -9.76 -10.21 -12.69
C SER A 58 -8.90 -10.08 -13.95
N ASP A 59 -8.37 -8.88 -14.20
CA ASP A 59 -7.50 -8.60 -15.33
C ASP A 59 -6.11 -9.19 -15.06
N LYS A 60 -5.71 -10.13 -15.91
CA LYS A 60 -4.45 -10.89 -15.75
C LYS A 60 -3.25 -9.94 -15.67
N GLY A 61 -2.58 -9.93 -14.52
CA GLY A 61 -1.32 -9.22 -14.31
C GLY A 61 -1.46 -7.80 -13.74
N ARG A 62 -2.68 -7.32 -13.46
CA ARG A 62 -2.91 -6.06 -12.77
C ARG A 62 -3.27 -6.29 -11.31
N PHE A 63 -2.91 -5.32 -10.48
CA PHE A 63 -3.23 -5.31 -9.07
C PHE A 63 -3.82 -3.96 -8.66
N TYR A 64 -4.73 -3.99 -7.70
CA TYR A 64 -5.17 -2.81 -6.97
C TYR A 64 -4.24 -2.59 -5.79
N ALA A 65 -3.74 -1.36 -5.65
CA ALA A 65 -3.05 -0.95 -4.43
C ALA A 65 -4.10 -0.67 -3.35
N PHE A 66 -4.14 -1.51 -2.32
CA PHE A 66 -5.09 -1.38 -1.22
C PHE A 66 -4.42 -0.73 -0.01
N GLY A 67 -5.08 0.27 0.55
CA GLY A 67 -4.48 1.07 1.61
C GLY A 67 -5.48 1.91 2.37
N ARG A 68 -4.95 2.74 3.27
CA ARG A 68 -5.72 3.72 4.03
C ARG A 68 -5.18 5.12 3.78
N VAL A 69 -6.09 6.07 3.58
CA VAL A 69 -5.77 7.50 3.56
C VAL A 69 -5.71 7.98 5.01
N PHE A 70 -4.56 8.43 5.47
CA PHE A 70 -4.36 8.97 6.83
C PHE A 70 -4.52 10.49 6.88
N SER A 71 -4.18 11.18 5.80
CA SER A 71 -4.39 12.62 5.65
C SER A 71 -4.67 12.98 4.19
N GLY A 72 -5.31 14.13 3.99
CA GLY A 72 -5.74 14.64 2.70
C GLY A 72 -6.84 13.77 2.08
N LYS A 73 -6.91 13.82 0.76
CA LYS A 73 -7.80 13.00 -0.07
C LYS A 73 -7.06 12.51 -1.29
N VAL A 74 -7.33 11.28 -1.69
CA VAL A 74 -6.83 10.73 -2.96
C VAL A 74 -7.94 10.83 -3.98
N ALA A 75 -7.64 11.32 -5.18
CA ALA A 75 -8.62 11.48 -6.24
C ALA A 75 -8.14 10.88 -7.57
N THR A 76 -9.09 10.47 -8.38
CA THR A 76 -8.86 10.05 -9.77
C THR A 76 -8.24 11.20 -10.58
N GLY A 77 -7.16 10.92 -11.31
CA GLY A 77 -6.43 11.93 -12.08
C GLY A 77 -5.48 12.82 -11.26
N MET A 78 -5.37 12.61 -9.95
CA MET A 78 -4.44 13.35 -9.10
C MET A 78 -2.99 12.97 -9.38
N LYS A 79 -2.10 13.97 -9.52
CA LYS A 79 -0.65 13.74 -9.48
C LYS A 79 -0.21 13.52 -8.05
N ALA A 80 0.43 12.38 -7.80
CA ALA A 80 0.94 12.02 -6.49
C ALA A 80 2.37 11.47 -6.61
N ARG A 81 3.08 11.54 -5.49
CA ARG A 81 4.39 10.95 -5.29
C ARG A 81 4.18 9.56 -4.69
N ILE A 82 4.66 8.55 -5.37
CA ILE A 82 4.62 7.15 -4.95
C ILE A 82 6.01 6.83 -4.43
N GLN A 83 6.12 6.69 -3.12
CA GLN A 83 7.34 6.39 -2.39
C GLN A 83 7.34 4.91 -2.05
N GLY A 84 8.32 4.16 -2.56
CA GLY A 84 8.50 2.78 -2.18
C GLY A 84 9.09 2.63 -0.77
N PRO A 85 9.18 1.39 -0.26
CA PRO A 85 9.58 1.11 1.13
C PRO A 85 10.95 1.66 1.52
N ASN A 86 11.87 1.85 0.56
CA ASN A 86 13.25 2.26 0.82
C ASN A 86 13.51 3.73 0.47
N TYR A 87 12.46 4.49 0.11
CA TYR A 87 12.58 5.90 -0.18
C TYR A 87 13.15 6.69 1.02
N VAL A 88 14.11 7.57 0.73
CA VAL A 88 14.68 8.51 1.70
C VAL A 88 14.43 9.93 1.20
N PRO A 89 13.88 10.83 2.04
CA PRO A 89 13.66 12.23 1.67
C PRO A 89 14.90 12.89 1.06
N GLY A 90 14.70 13.63 -0.03
CA GLY A 90 15.75 14.28 -0.79
C GLY A 90 16.42 13.41 -1.86
N LYS A 91 16.26 12.08 -1.81
CA LYS A 91 16.72 11.18 -2.88
C LYS A 91 15.65 10.97 -3.95
N LYS A 92 16.10 10.55 -5.14
CA LYS A 92 15.22 10.12 -6.24
C LYS A 92 15.04 8.59 -6.30
N GLU A 93 15.81 7.87 -5.50
CA GLU A 93 15.71 6.41 -5.39
C GLU A 93 14.36 6.04 -4.78
N ASP A 94 13.69 5.05 -5.39
CA ASP A 94 12.39 4.53 -4.94
C ASP A 94 11.27 5.60 -4.88
N LEU A 95 11.37 6.65 -5.71
CA LEU A 95 10.40 7.72 -5.85
C LEU A 95 9.85 7.79 -7.28
N TYR A 96 8.53 7.79 -7.41
CA TYR A 96 7.84 7.94 -8.70
C TYR A 96 6.75 9.00 -8.63
N GLU A 97 6.83 10.02 -9.48
CA GLU A 97 5.78 11.04 -9.59
C GLU A 97 4.87 10.69 -10.76
N LYS A 98 3.65 10.25 -10.43
CA LYS A 98 2.70 9.68 -11.40
C LYS A 98 1.27 10.11 -11.08
N THR A 99 0.42 9.97 -12.08
CA THR A 99 -1.01 10.25 -11.94
C THR A 99 -1.73 9.00 -11.48
N ILE A 100 -2.56 9.13 -10.44
CA ILE A 100 -3.45 8.06 -9.98
C ILE A 100 -4.53 7.86 -11.03
N GLN A 101 -4.60 6.68 -11.65
CA GLN A 101 -5.48 6.46 -12.79
C GLN A 101 -6.95 6.43 -12.38
N ARG A 102 -7.28 5.68 -11.32
CA ARG A 102 -8.63 5.59 -10.75
C ARG A 102 -8.56 5.26 -9.26
N THR A 103 -9.48 5.84 -8.50
CA THR A 103 -9.81 5.51 -7.12
C THR A 103 -11.02 4.58 -7.08
N ILE A 104 -10.96 3.54 -6.27
CA ILE A 104 -12.03 2.54 -6.15
C ILE A 104 -12.33 2.24 -4.68
N LEU A 105 -13.61 2.06 -4.39
CA LEU A 105 -14.08 1.46 -3.15
C LEU A 105 -14.21 -0.05 -3.34
N MET A 106 -13.57 -0.81 -2.47
CA MET A 106 -13.61 -2.28 -2.52
C MET A 106 -14.60 -2.83 -1.49
N MET A 107 -15.68 -3.43 -1.98
CA MET A 107 -16.76 -4.04 -1.22
C MET A 107 -16.73 -5.56 -1.40
N GLY A 108 -15.69 -6.18 -0.86
CA GLY A 108 -15.44 -7.62 -1.00
C GLY A 108 -15.11 -7.98 -2.45
N ARG A 109 -16.07 -8.58 -3.16
CA ARG A 109 -15.92 -8.96 -4.58
C ARG A 109 -16.27 -7.82 -5.54
N TYR A 110 -17.04 -6.84 -5.08
CA TYR A 110 -17.49 -5.72 -5.89
C TYR A 110 -16.52 -4.55 -5.74
N ILE A 111 -16.32 -3.85 -6.85
CA ILE A 111 -15.51 -2.63 -6.93
C ILE A 111 -16.38 -1.52 -7.49
N GLU A 112 -16.32 -0.37 -6.85
CA GLU A 112 -17.06 0.81 -7.29
C GLU A 112 -16.05 1.95 -7.54
N PRO A 113 -15.98 2.50 -8.77
CA PRO A 113 -15.17 3.68 -9.04
C PRO A 113 -15.74 4.89 -8.30
N ILE A 114 -14.89 5.62 -7.59
CA ILE A 114 -15.28 6.86 -6.88
C ILE A 114 -14.31 7.96 -7.31
N GLU A 115 -14.77 9.21 -7.35
CA GLU A 115 -13.94 10.35 -7.75
C GLU A 115 -12.82 10.65 -6.75
N ASP A 116 -13.14 10.68 -5.45
CA ASP A 116 -12.18 10.89 -4.38
C ASP A 116 -12.50 10.14 -3.09
N ILE A 117 -11.48 9.91 -2.26
CA ILE A 117 -11.58 9.22 -0.98
C ILE A 117 -10.82 10.04 0.09
N PRO A 118 -11.50 10.58 1.12
CA PRO A 118 -10.86 11.39 2.15
C PRO A 118 -10.18 10.56 3.23
N SER A 119 -9.37 11.23 4.05
CA SER A 119 -8.68 10.70 5.23
C SER A 119 -9.60 9.89 6.16
N GLY A 120 -9.02 8.90 6.82
CA GLY A 120 -9.70 7.94 7.67
C GLY A 120 -10.28 6.74 6.93
N ASN A 121 -10.48 6.83 5.61
CA ASN A 121 -11.07 5.76 4.80
C ASN A 121 -10.04 4.81 4.20
N ILE A 122 -10.53 3.62 3.86
CA ILE A 122 -9.81 2.61 3.10
C ILE A 122 -10.05 2.87 1.61
N ALA A 123 -8.98 2.83 0.83
CA ALA A 123 -9.00 3.11 -0.60
C ALA A 123 -8.31 1.99 -1.39
N GLY A 124 -8.86 1.69 -2.57
CA GLY A 124 -8.15 0.96 -3.62
C GLY A 124 -7.73 1.93 -4.73
N LEU A 125 -6.52 1.75 -5.26
CA LEU A 125 -6.00 2.55 -6.37
C LEU A 125 -5.63 1.66 -7.55
N VAL A 126 -5.95 2.16 -8.75
CA VAL A 126 -5.56 1.55 -10.03
C VAL A 126 -4.36 2.30 -10.62
N GLY A 127 -3.40 1.56 -11.18
CA GLY A 127 -2.25 2.12 -11.89
C GLY A 127 -1.03 2.44 -11.02
N VAL A 128 -1.07 2.11 -9.73
CA VAL A 128 0.07 2.25 -8.79
C VAL A 128 0.96 1.00 -8.81
N ASP A 129 0.41 -0.13 -9.26
CA ASP A 129 1.01 -1.46 -9.14
C ASP A 129 2.32 -1.61 -9.95
N GLN A 130 2.57 -0.77 -10.94
CA GLN A 130 3.83 -0.79 -11.69
C GLN A 130 5.01 -0.21 -10.90
N TYR A 131 4.73 0.57 -9.85
CA TYR A 131 5.73 1.34 -9.10
C TYR A 131 5.94 0.79 -7.69
N LEU A 132 4.94 0.11 -7.13
CA LEU A 132 5.02 -0.54 -5.83
C LEU A 132 4.89 -2.06 -5.97
N VAL A 133 5.73 -2.80 -5.23
CA VAL A 133 5.66 -4.26 -5.18
C VAL A 133 4.71 -4.72 -4.07
N LYS A 134 4.99 -4.41 -2.80
CA LYS A 134 4.18 -4.90 -1.66
C LYS A 134 3.37 -3.80 -0.99
N GLY A 135 4.04 -2.71 -0.65
CA GLY A 135 3.47 -1.56 0.01
C GLY A 135 4.36 -0.35 -0.19
N GLY A 136 3.91 0.79 0.31
CA GLY A 136 4.59 2.06 0.15
C GLY A 136 3.69 3.22 0.56
N THR A 137 4.24 4.42 0.46
CA THR A 137 3.56 5.66 0.84
C THR A 137 3.17 6.43 -0.43
N ILE A 138 1.97 6.99 -0.44
CA ILE A 138 1.49 7.87 -1.51
C ILE A 138 1.21 9.23 -0.89
N THR A 139 1.80 10.27 -1.47
CA THR A 139 1.73 11.61 -0.90
C THR A 139 1.76 12.73 -1.94
N THR A 140 1.18 13.87 -1.61
CA THR A 140 1.35 15.13 -2.36
C THR A 140 2.40 16.04 -1.76
N TYR A 141 2.91 15.73 -0.56
CA TYR A 141 3.89 16.56 0.14
C TYR A 141 5.32 16.24 -0.32
N LYS A 142 6.09 17.27 -0.64
CA LYS A 142 7.44 17.14 -1.24
C LYS A 142 8.47 16.65 -0.22
N ASP A 143 8.34 17.07 1.02
CA ASP A 143 9.28 16.73 2.08
C ASP A 143 8.74 15.60 2.98
N ALA A 144 7.69 14.92 2.51
CA ALA A 144 7.11 13.76 3.17
C ALA A 144 8.12 12.64 3.36
N HIS A 145 8.16 12.13 4.59
CA HIS A 145 8.81 10.87 4.92
C HIS A 145 7.87 9.70 4.65
N ASN A 146 8.42 8.50 4.65
CA ASN A 146 7.60 7.31 4.52
C ASN A 146 6.74 7.09 5.77
N MET A 147 5.60 6.43 5.56
CA MET A 147 4.92 5.74 6.64
C MET A 147 5.67 4.45 6.96
N ARG A 148 5.74 4.09 8.25
CA ARG A 148 6.47 2.91 8.71
C ARG A 148 5.98 1.66 8.00
N VAL A 149 6.91 0.96 7.38
CA VAL A 149 6.65 -0.32 6.73
C VAL A 149 6.17 -1.34 7.77
N MET A 150 5.14 -2.10 7.42
CA MET A 150 4.63 -3.16 8.28
C MET A 150 5.72 -4.21 8.54
N LYS A 151 6.06 -4.39 9.82
CA LYS A 151 6.88 -5.51 10.29
C LYS A 151 5.95 -6.65 10.67
N PHE A 152 6.10 -7.78 10.01
CA PHE A 152 5.43 -9.01 10.41
C PHE A 152 6.14 -9.58 11.63
N SER A 153 5.37 -10.05 12.61
CA SER A 153 5.89 -10.66 13.84
C SER A 153 6.58 -12.00 13.60
N VAL A 154 6.42 -12.56 12.40
CA VAL A 154 6.96 -13.84 11.99
C VAL A 154 7.81 -13.67 10.75
N SER A 155 8.85 -14.48 10.65
CA SER A 155 9.69 -14.58 9.45
C SER A 155 9.23 -15.77 8.60
N PRO A 156 9.27 -15.67 7.25
CA PRO A 156 9.00 -16.82 6.39
C PRO A 156 10.16 -17.82 6.49
N VAL A 157 9.98 -18.85 7.32
CA VAL A 157 11.02 -19.87 7.60
C VAL A 157 10.92 -21.09 6.67
N VAL A 158 9.73 -21.38 6.14
CA VAL A 158 9.50 -22.52 5.25
C VAL A 158 9.97 -22.16 3.85
N ARG A 159 10.87 -22.97 3.29
CA ARG A 159 11.38 -22.83 1.93
C ARG A 159 11.04 -24.08 1.13
N VAL A 160 10.63 -23.88 -0.12
CA VAL A 160 10.27 -24.95 -1.05
C VAL A 160 10.86 -24.56 -2.41
N ALA A 161 11.61 -25.46 -3.03
CA ALA A 161 12.08 -25.28 -4.40
C ALA A 161 10.94 -25.56 -5.38
N VAL A 162 10.75 -24.69 -6.37
CA VAL A 162 9.70 -24.84 -7.39
C VAL A 162 10.34 -24.86 -8.78
N GLU A 163 10.01 -25.90 -9.55
CA GLU A 163 10.49 -26.08 -10.92
C GLU A 163 9.34 -26.17 -11.93
N ALA A 164 9.62 -25.80 -13.18
CA ALA A 164 8.66 -25.91 -14.27
C ALA A 164 8.66 -27.35 -14.80
N LYS A 165 7.49 -28.01 -14.81
CA LYS A 165 7.35 -29.38 -15.35
C LYS A 165 7.86 -29.50 -16.79
N ASN A 166 7.61 -28.49 -17.61
CA ASN A 166 8.20 -28.36 -18.94
C ASN A 166 9.20 -27.21 -18.93
N PRO A 167 10.45 -27.40 -19.38
CA PRO A 167 11.45 -26.33 -19.43
C PRO A 167 10.99 -25.10 -20.25
N ALA A 168 10.17 -25.31 -21.28
CA ALA A 168 9.61 -24.24 -22.11
C ALA A 168 8.64 -23.30 -21.35
N ASP A 169 8.09 -23.75 -20.21
CA ASP A 169 7.17 -22.96 -19.39
C ASP A 169 7.89 -22.14 -18.30
N LEU A 170 9.23 -22.21 -18.21
CA LEU A 170 10.02 -21.46 -17.22
C LEU A 170 9.72 -19.94 -17.21
N PRO A 171 9.57 -19.25 -18.36
CA PRO A 171 9.20 -17.83 -18.34
C PRO A 171 7.83 -17.56 -17.70
N LYS A 172 6.89 -18.50 -17.83
CA LYS A 172 5.56 -18.40 -17.20
C LYS A 172 5.64 -18.63 -15.70
N LEU A 173 6.49 -19.55 -15.25
CA LEU A 173 6.75 -19.78 -13.83
C LEU A 173 7.34 -18.53 -13.16
N VAL A 174 8.38 -17.94 -13.76
CA VAL A 174 9.03 -16.72 -13.26
C VAL A 174 8.01 -15.57 -13.12
N GLU A 175 7.17 -15.38 -14.13
CA GLU A 175 6.11 -14.37 -14.10
C GLU A 175 5.05 -14.69 -13.01
N GLY A 176 4.70 -15.96 -12.83
CA GLY A 176 3.81 -16.42 -11.76
C GLY A 176 4.37 -16.14 -10.37
N LEU A 177 5.65 -16.44 -10.14
CA LEU A 177 6.34 -16.20 -8.87
C LEU A 177 6.43 -14.70 -8.55
N LYS A 178 6.73 -13.85 -9.56
CA LYS A 178 6.69 -12.38 -9.40
C LYS A 178 5.31 -11.89 -8.96
N ARG A 179 4.24 -12.44 -9.52
CA ARG A 179 2.86 -12.10 -9.13
C ARG A 179 2.52 -12.58 -7.73
N LEU A 180 2.99 -13.76 -7.35
CA LEU A 180 2.79 -14.31 -6.01
C LEU A 180 3.47 -13.44 -4.95
N ALA A 181 4.73 -13.09 -5.16
CA ALA A 181 5.50 -12.21 -4.27
C ALA A 181 4.90 -10.79 -4.15
N LYS A 182 4.18 -10.34 -5.18
CA LYS A 182 3.46 -9.06 -5.18
C LYS A 182 2.15 -9.15 -4.38
N SER A 183 1.41 -10.26 -4.53
CA SER A 183 0.11 -10.46 -3.89
C SER A 183 0.21 -10.73 -2.38
N ASP A 184 1.24 -11.44 -1.95
CA ASP A 184 1.44 -11.84 -0.55
C ASP A 184 2.66 -11.12 0.05
N PRO A 185 2.47 -10.28 1.08
CA PRO A 185 3.58 -9.61 1.77
C PRO A 185 4.65 -10.55 2.34
N MET A 186 4.27 -11.78 2.71
CA MET A 186 5.15 -12.76 3.36
C MET A 186 5.92 -13.66 2.39
N VAL A 187 5.48 -13.74 1.14
CA VAL A 187 6.18 -14.55 0.13
C VAL A 187 7.47 -13.85 -0.31
N GLN A 188 8.55 -14.61 -0.33
CA GLN A 188 9.85 -14.22 -0.87
C GLN A 188 10.22 -15.23 -1.95
N CYS A 189 10.51 -14.74 -3.16
CA CYS A 189 11.00 -15.58 -4.26
C CYS A 189 12.47 -15.22 -4.49
N ILE A 190 13.34 -16.23 -4.46
CA ILE A 190 14.78 -16.08 -4.64
C ILE A 190 15.13 -16.98 -5.82
N PHE A 191 15.79 -16.42 -6.83
CA PHE A 191 16.21 -17.17 -8.00
C PHE A 191 17.67 -17.57 -7.81
N GLU A 192 17.94 -18.87 -7.77
CA GLU A 192 19.31 -19.39 -7.67
C GLU A 192 19.92 -19.57 -9.07
N GLU A 193 21.24 -19.50 -9.17
CA GLU A 193 21.98 -19.65 -10.45
C GLU A 193 21.80 -21.05 -11.06
N SER A 194 21.39 -22.04 -10.26
CA SER A 194 21.04 -23.40 -10.68
C SER A 194 19.77 -23.49 -11.54
N GLY A 195 18.96 -22.43 -11.60
CA GLY A 195 17.67 -22.42 -12.29
C GLY A 195 16.49 -22.81 -11.39
N GLU A 196 16.74 -23.09 -10.11
CA GLU A 196 15.72 -23.29 -9.08
C GLU A 196 15.21 -21.93 -8.55
N ALA A 197 13.93 -21.88 -8.17
CA ALA A 197 13.24 -20.67 -7.71
C ALA A 197 12.38 -20.90 -6.46
#